data_AF-A0A3M5G346-F1
#
_entry.id   AF-A0A3M5G346-F1
#
_cell.length_a   1.000
_cell.length_b   1.000
_cell.length_c   1.000
_cell.angle_alpha   90.00
_cell.angle_beta   90.00
_cell.angle_gamma   90.00
#
_symmetry.space_group_name_H-M   'P 1'
#
loop_
_entity.id
_entity.type
_entity.pdbx_description
1 polymer ?
#
loop_
_entity_poly.entity_id
_entity_poly.type
_entity_poly.pdbx_seq_one_letter_code
_entity_poly.pdbx_strand_id
1 'polypeptide(L)'
;MQRKRYGVVWSSDTSVWRAFSPKWVSGFIRPLHIAYGVVNPMAPPFIAIMFKDRDAAVKIFERWRERFGTVDKEEEIHVGIVRRFSIEHPTHYGMVITSKIPRDQGDLQVAMLASRSLTMEPADDVNLTRFLDDYKKAGAYLLMPVVMVPGQPPQFIDGIYLLKRSLQVKDASDVGPNDLENMFLQPRGFGHKHT
;
A
#
# COMPACT_ATOMS: atom_id res chain seq x y z
N MET A 1 -5.99 1.23 -33.93
CA MET A 1 -6.29 2.47 -33.19
C MET A 1 -5.88 2.28 -31.74
N GLN A 2 -4.72 2.82 -31.34
CA GLN A 2 -4.03 2.44 -30.10
C GLN A 2 -4.71 3.00 -28.83
N ARG A 3 -4.92 2.13 -27.85
CA ARG A 3 -5.42 2.43 -26.50
C ARG A 3 -4.30 3.00 -25.63
N LYS A 4 -4.38 4.27 -25.26
CA LYS A 4 -3.69 4.85 -24.10
C LYS A 4 -4.74 5.23 -23.06
N ARG A 5 -4.95 4.39 -22.05
CA ARG A 5 -5.57 4.80 -20.79
C ARG A 5 -4.85 4.07 -19.66
N TYR A 6 -4.54 4.82 -18.60
CA TYR A 6 -3.94 4.39 -17.34
C TYR A 6 -2.41 4.24 -17.35
N GLY A 7 -1.70 5.30 -16.92
CA GLY A 7 -0.30 5.20 -16.50
C GLY A 7 -0.26 4.60 -15.10
N VAL A 8 0.30 3.39 -14.96
CA VAL A 8 0.35 2.63 -13.72
C VAL A 8 1.81 2.24 -13.46
N VAL A 9 2.31 2.51 -12.24
CA VAL A 9 3.64 2.09 -11.77
C VAL A 9 3.52 0.78 -11.00
N TRP A 10 4.51 -0.10 -11.18
CA TRP A 10 4.61 -1.41 -10.55
C TRP A 10 5.91 -1.50 -9.76
N SER A 11 5.95 -2.38 -8.76
CA SER A 11 7.19 -2.79 -8.13
C SER A 11 7.13 -4.25 -7.74
N SER A 12 8.25 -4.95 -7.85
CA SER A 12 8.41 -6.36 -7.49
C SER A 12 9.64 -6.54 -6.59
N ASP A 13 9.49 -6.35 -5.28
CA ASP A 13 10.56 -6.62 -4.32
C ASP A 13 10.31 -7.97 -3.60
N THR A 14 11.19 -8.94 -3.87
CA THR A 14 11.17 -10.29 -3.29
C THR A 14 12.20 -10.51 -2.18
N SER A 15 12.96 -9.49 -1.78
CA SER A 15 14.24 -9.66 -1.08
C SER A 15 14.17 -9.93 0.43
N VAL A 16 12.98 -9.92 1.08
CA VAL A 16 12.87 -10.01 2.56
C VAL A 16 12.28 -11.33 3.08
N TRP A 17 11.93 -12.29 2.22
CA TRP A 17 10.93 -13.33 2.57
C TRP A 17 11.43 -14.69 3.10
N ARG A 18 12.70 -14.86 3.49
CA ARG A 18 13.19 -16.19 3.96
C ARG A 18 13.06 -16.48 5.46
N ALA A 19 12.78 -15.49 6.31
CA ALA A 19 12.97 -15.69 7.74
C ALA A 19 11.70 -15.91 8.60
N PHE A 20 10.49 -15.62 8.14
CA PHE A 20 9.32 -15.61 9.05
C PHE A 20 7.99 -16.01 8.39
N SER A 21 7.74 -17.31 8.19
CA SER A 21 6.35 -17.82 8.05
C SER A 21 6.20 -19.26 8.58
N PRO A 22 5.18 -19.55 9.41
CA PRO A 22 4.81 -20.92 9.79
C PRO A 22 4.35 -21.75 8.57
N LYS A 23 4.68 -23.06 8.57
CA LYS A 23 4.51 -23.97 7.41
C LYS A 23 3.08 -24.07 6.85
N TRP A 24 2.04 -23.74 7.63
CA TRP A 24 0.63 -23.78 7.17
C TRP A 24 0.12 -22.49 6.48
N VAL A 25 0.92 -21.41 6.45
CA VAL A 25 0.62 -20.15 5.73
C VAL A 25 1.33 -20.10 4.35
N SER A 26 2.17 -21.10 4.07
CA SER A 26 3.13 -21.12 2.95
C SER A 26 2.52 -21.19 1.54
N GLY A 27 1.20 -21.37 1.41
CA GLY A 27 0.51 -21.43 0.11
C GLY A 27 -0.09 -20.11 -0.41
N PHE A 28 -0.24 -19.09 0.44
CA PHE A 28 -1.08 -17.91 0.14
C PHE A 28 -0.33 -16.59 -0.06
N ILE A 29 0.94 -16.50 0.32
CA ILE A 29 1.70 -15.24 0.28
C ILE A 29 2.66 -15.25 -0.91
N ARG A 30 2.15 -14.87 -2.10
CA ARG A 30 2.93 -14.46 -3.28
C ARG A 30 2.91 -12.92 -3.35
N PRO A 31 3.91 -12.24 -3.96
CA PRO A 31 4.17 -10.82 -3.72
C PRO A 31 2.93 -9.96 -3.97
N LEU A 32 2.59 -9.19 -2.94
CA LEU A 32 1.57 -8.15 -2.98
C LEU A 32 2.21 -6.97 -3.70
N HIS A 33 1.81 -6.74 -4.95
CA HIS A 33 2.23 -5.54 -5.67
C HIS A 33 1.25 -4.41 -5.38
N ILE A 34 1.73 -3.16 -5.46
CA ILE A 34 0.87 -1.99 -5.25
C ILE A 34 1.00 -1.04 -6.42
N ALA A 35 -0.13 -0.50 -6.84
CA ALA A 35 -0.24 0.55 -7.84
C ALA A 35 -1.05 1.71 -7.30
N TYR A 36 -0.98 2.85 -7.97
CA TYR A 36 -1.95 3.92 -7.80
C TYR A 36 -2.25 4.59 -9.14
N GLY A 37 -3.34 5.34 -9.21
CA GLY A 37 -3.78 6.02 -10.43
C GLY A 37 -5.19 6.59 -10.32
N VAL A 38 -5.86 6.76 -11.45
CA VAL A 38 -7.27 7.20 -11.53
C VAL A 38 -8.10 6.19 -12.32
N VAL A 39 -9.26 5.77 -11.80
CA VAL A 39 -10.17 4.84 -12.51
C VAL A 39 -10.89 5.60 -13.64
N ASN A 40 -11.36 6.81 -13.34
CA ASN A 40 -11.83 7.81 -14.29
C ASN A 40 -11.59 9.23 -13.73
N PRO A 41 -11.64 10.28 -14.55
CA PRO A 41 -11.28 11.65 -14.11
C PRO A 41 -12.18 12.27 -13.04
N MET A 42 -13.38 11.72 -12.80
CA MET A 42 -14.34 12.22 -11.80
C MET A 42 -14.28 11.44 -10.48
N ALA A 43 -13.55 10.33 -10.44
CA ALA A 43 -13.36 9.54 -9.23
C ALA A 43 -12.11 10.03 -8.47
N PRO A 44 -12.07 9.89 -7.13
CA PRO A 44 -10.82 10.03 -6.39
C PRO A 44 -9.73 9.10 -6.96
N PRO A 45 -8.45 9.46 -6.84
CA PRO A 45 -7.38 8.54 -7.21
C PRO A 45 -7.42 7.30 -6.33
N PHE A 46 -6.76 6.22 -6.75
CA PHE A 46 -6.74 4.96 -6.03
C PHE A 46 -5.32 4.55 -5.63
N ILE A 47 -5.22 3.78 -4.55
CA ILE A 47 -4.11 2.87 -4.21
C ILE A 47 -4.68 1.45 -4.31
N ALA A 48 -4.06 0.62 -5.14
CA ALA A 48 -4.51 -0.73 -5.46
C ALA A 48 -3.57 -1.77 -4.87
N ILE A 49 -4.13 -2.71 -4.11
CA ILE A 49 -3.44 -3.90 -3.64
C ILE A 49 -3.67 -5.03 -4.65
N MET A 50 -2.60 -5.61 -5.19
CA MET A 50 -2.69 -6.58 -6.27
C MET A 50 -2.66 -8.02 -5.80
N PHE A 51 -3.64 -8.80 -6.23
CA PHE A 51 -3.82 -10.19 -5.89
C PHE A 51 -3.74 -11.07 -7.14
N LYS A 52 -3.24 -12.30 -6.97
CA LYS A 52 -3.31 -13.35 -8.00
C LYS A 52 -4.63 -14.13 -7.91
N ASP A 53 -5.20 -14.20 -6.73
CA ASP A 53 -6.44 -14.91 -6.42
C ASP A 53 -7.56 -13.89 -6.18
N ARG A 54 -8.59 -13.96 -7.03
CA ARG A 54 -9.76 -13.07 -6.97
C ARG A 54 -10.58 -13.29 -5.71
N ASP A 55 -10.87 -14.54 -5.36
CA ASP A 55 -11.74 -14.88 -4.23
C ASP A 55 -11.07 -14.49 -2.90
N ALA A 56 -9.75 -14.65 -2.82
CA ALA A 56 -8.97 -14.17 -1.69
C ALA A 56 -9.04 -12.64 -1.57
N ALA A 57 -8.88 -11.91 -2.68
CA ALA A 57 -8.95 -10.46 -2.71
C ALA A 57 -10.32 -9.94 -2.24
N VAL A 58 -11.40 -10.55 -2.75
CA VAL A 58 -12.79 -10.26 -2.36
C VAL A 58 -12.97 -10.46 -0.85
N LYS A 59 -12.65 -11.66 -0.34
CA LYS A 59 -12.84 -12.00 1.07
C LYS A 59 -12.07 -11.07 2.02
N ILE A 60 -10.86 -10.66 1.65
CA ILE A 60 -10.06 -9.71 2.46
C ILE A 60 -10.77 -8.35 2.53
N PHE A 61 -11.17 -7.80 1.38
CA PHE A 61 -11.78 -6.48 1.34
C PHE A 61 -13.22 -6.45 1.87
N GLU A 62 -13.97 -7.55 1.75
CA GLU A 62 -15.27 -7.69 2.40
C GLU A 62 -15.14 -7.65 3.92
N ARG A 63 -14.20 -8.41 4.50
CA ARG A 63 -13.90 -8.33 5.94
C ARG A 63 -13.47 -6.94 6.39
N TRP A 64 -12.67 -6.25 5.57
CA TRP A 64 -12.31 -4.86 5.85
C TRP A 64 -13.53 -3.94 5.81
N ARG A 65 -14.46 -4.13 4.87
CA ARG A 65 -15.70 -3.36 4.82
C ARG A 65 -16.67 -3.68 5.95
N GLU A 66 -16.73 -4.94 6.40
CA GLU A 66 -17.52 -5.34 7.57
C GLU A 66 -17.03 -4.62 8.83
N ARG A 67 -15.70 -4.47 8.97
CA ARG A 67 -15.07 -3.82 10.12
C ARG A 67 -15.08 -2.29 10.04
N PHE A 68 -14.60 -1.74 8.93
CA PHE A 68 -14.32 -0.31 8.76
C PHE A 68 -15.42 0.43 7.99
N GLY A 69 -16.36 -0.29 7.38
CA GLY A 69 -17.34 0.27 6.45
C GLY A 69 -16.78 0.50 5.04
N THR A 70 -17.58 1.13 4.19
CA THR A 70 -17.16 1.59 2.85
C THR A 70 -16.29 2.84 2.90
N VAL A 71 -16.24 3.51 4.05
CA VAL A 71 -15.41 4.68 4.35
C VAL A 71 -14.73 4.40 5.68
N ASP A 72 -13.40 4.32 5.69
CA ASP A 72 -12.62 4.10 6.92
C ASP A 72 -12.50 5.43 7.69
N LYS A 73 -13.59 5.81 8.36
CA LYS A 73 -13.77 7.13 9.01
C LYS A 73 -12.74 7.40 10.11
N GLU A 74 -12.37 6.37 10.86
CA GLU A 74 -11.40 6.46 11.96
C GLU A 74 -9.95 6.29 11.46
N GLU A 75 -9.79 6.05 10.15
CA GLU A 75 -8.53 5.82 9.48
C GLU A 75 -7.75 4.68 10.18
N GLU A 76 -8.43 3.58 10.52
CA GLU A 76 -7.84 2.42 11.20
C GLU A 76 -6.79 1.74 10.34
N ILE A 77 -6.94 1.77 9.01
CA ILE A 77 -5.89 1.36 8.07
C ILE A 77 -4.94 2.55 7.87
N HIS A 78 -3.70 2.40 8.33
CA HIS A 78 -2.63 3.33 8.03
C HIS A 78 -2.03 3.05 6.66
N VAL A 79 -1.91 4.10 5.85
CA VAL A 79 -1.15 4.08 4.60
C VAL A 79 -0.12 5.21 4.62
N GLY A 80 1.15 4.86 4.46
CA GLY A 80 2.28 5.77 4.49
C GLY A 80 3.18 5.62 3.26
N ILE A 81 3.75 6.72 2.78
CA ILE A 81 4.73 6.78 1.70
C ILE A 81 6.01 7.42 2.25
N VAL A 82 7.14 6.74 2.05
CA VAL A 82 8.47 7.20 2.46
C VAL A 82 9.30 7.50 1.22
N ARG A 83 9.63 8.77 0.98
CA ARG A 83 10.42 9.20 -0.19
C ARG A 83 11.88 9.42 0.20
N ARG A 84 12.76 9.54 -0.81
CA ARG A 84 14.16 9.94 -0.64
C ARG A 84 14.97 9.09 0.36
N PHE A 85 14.65 7.79 0.46
CA PHE A 85 15.41 6.87 1.31
C PHE A 85 16.71 6.37 0.64
N SER A 86 16.87 6.61 -0.67
CA SER A 86 18.07 6.28 -1.43
C SER A 86 18.56 7.50 -2.21
N ILE A 87 19.86 7.82 -2.07
CA ILE A 87 20.53 8.89 -2.83
C ILE A 87 20.77 8.41 -4.27
N GLU A 88 21.12 7.13 -4.45
CA GLU A 88 21.37 6.53 -5.76
C GLU A 88 20.08 6.42 -6.60
N HIS A 89 18.95 6.22 -5.92
CA HIS A 89 17.64 6.07 -6.54
C HIS A 89 16.62 7.06 -5.95
N PRO A 90 16.71 8.35 -6.31
CA PRO A 90 15.91 9.41 -5.68
C PRO A 90 14.40 9.33 -6.00
N THR A 91 14.04 8.61 -7.06
CA THR A 91 12.64 8.39 -7.49
C THR A 91 12.02 7.18 -6.80
N HIS A 92 12.81 6.35 -6.14
CA HIS A 92 12.29 5.21 -5.39
C HIS A 92 11.60 5.70 -4.12
N TYR A 93 10.52 5.03 -3.75
CA TYR A 93 9.79 5.34 -2.52
C TYR A 93 9.31 4.05 -1.85
N GLY A 94 9.25 4.07 -0.52
CA GLY A 94 8.63 3.02 0.27
C GLY A 94 7.15 3.27 0.43
N MET A 95 6.39 2.20 0.59
CA MET A 95 5.00 2.29 1.03
C MET A 95 4.76 1.34 2.20
N VAL A 96 4.02 1.83 3.20
CA VAL A 96 3.63 1.10 4.41
C VAL A 96 2.12 0.99 4.43
N ILE A 97 1.61 -0.24 4.60
CA ILE A 97 0.20 -0.49 4.92
C ILE A 97 0.16 -1.34 6.19
N THR A 98 -0.49 -0.81 7.23
CA THR A 98 -0.62 -1.47 8.53
C THR A 98 -1.91 -1.04 9.21
N SER A 99 -2.36 -1.76 10.23
CA SER A 99 -3.44 -1.27 11.09
C SER A 99 -2.83 -0.32 12.11
N LYS A 100 -3.55 0.74 12.47
CA LYS A 100 -3.25 1.48 13.69
C LYS A 100 -3.34 0.49 14.87
N ILE A 101 -2.25 0.36 15.62
CA ILE A 101 -2.23 -0.44 16.85
C ILE A 101 -2.93 0.40 17.93
N PRO A 102 -4.03 -0.08 18.55
CA PRO A 102 -4.60 0.61 19.71
C PRO A 102 -3.54 0.71 20.80
N ARG A 103 -3.36 1.90 21.39
CA ARG A 103 -2.35 2.12 22.45
C ARG A 103 -2.62 1.29 23.72
N ASP A 104 -3.87 0.84 23.90
CA ASP A 104 -4.30 -0.03 24.99
C ASP A 104 -4.94 -1.30 24.42
N GLN A 105 -4.17 -2.38 24.29
CA GLN A 105 -4.60 -3.77 24.52
C GLN A 105 -3.53 -4.75 24.03
N GLY A 106 -3.11 -5.63 24.94
CA GLY A 106 -2.13 -6.70 24.73
C GLY A 106 -2.61 -7.86 23.86
N ASP A 107 -3.58 -7.64 22.96
CA ASP A 107 -4.06 -8.65 22.03
C ASP A 107 -3.28 -8.56 20.73
N LEU A 108 -2.08 -9.12 20.78
CA LEU A 108 -1.19 -9.42 19.64
C LEU A 108 -1.90 -10.16 18.50
N GLN A 109 -3.09 -10.74 18.74
CA GLN A 109 -3.94 -11.41 17.76
C GLN A 109 -4.67 -10.45 16.80
N VAL A 110 -4.95 -9.20 17.20
CA VAL A 110 -5.58 -8.18 16.33
C VAL A 110 -4.54 -7.42 15.50
N ALA A 111 -3.27 -7.52 15.88
CA ALA A 111 -2.10 -7.07 15.10
C ALA A 111 -1.81 -7.93 13.84
N MET A 112 -2.73 -8.82 13.47
CA MET A 112 -2.71 -9.56 12.20
C MET A 112 -3.23 -8.75 11.00
N LEU A 113 -3.30 -7.42 11.05
CA LEU A 113 -3.02 -6.68 9.81
C LEU A 113 -1.53 -6.86 9.58
N ALA A 114 -1.21 -7.87 8.79
CA ALA A 114 0.15 -8.23 8.52
C ALA A 114 0.83 -6.98 7.94
N SER A 115 1.65 -6.29 8.73
CA SER A 115 2.28 -5.05 8.26
C SER A 115 3.09 -5.36 7.02
N ARG A 116 2.88 -4.57 5.98
CA ARG A 116 3.60 -4.69 4.72
C ARG A 116 4.30 -3.39 4.45
N SER A 117 5.60 -3.49 4.22
CA SER A 117 6.39 -2.42 3.66
C SER A 117 6.98 -2.89 2.33
N LEU A 118 6.79 -2.08 1.29
CA LEU A 118 7.18 -2.40 -0.08
C LEU A 118 8.00 -1.25 -0.64
N THR A 119 9.08 -1.58 -1.34
CA THR A 119 9.84 -0.61 -2.13
C THR A 119 9.15 -0.44 -3.47
N MET A 120 9.07 0.78 -4.00
CA MET A 120 8.62 1.09 -5.36
C MET A 120 9.79 1.68 -6.14
N GLU A 121 10.04 1.14 -7.33
CA GLU A 121 11.26 1.39 -8.12
C GLU A 121 10.97 2.00 -9.50
N PRO A 122 10.29 3.17 -9.58
CA PRO A 122 10.02 3.79 -10.87
C PRO A 122 11.27 4.49 -11.41
N ALA A 123 11.36 4.55 -12.75
CA ALA A 123 12.38 5.32 -13.45
C ALA A 123 12.23 6.86 -13.29
N ASP A 124 11.02 7.33 -12.99
CA ASP A 124 10.68 8.74 -12.74
C ASP A 124 9.65 8.88 -11.61
N ASP A 125 9.38 10.10 -11.16
CA ASP A 125 8.40 10.37 -10.11
C ASP A 125 7.03 10.83 -10.64
N VAL A 126 6.81 10.84 -11.95
CA VAL A 126 5.66 11.48 -12.62
C VAL A 126 4.34 10.90 -12.11
N ASN A 127 4.29 9.57 -11.94
CA ASN A 127 3.07 8.90 -11.50
C ASN A 127 2.78 9.17 -10.02
N LEU A 128 3.81 9.15 -9.15
CA LEU A 128 3.63 9.46 -7.73
C LEU A 128 3.16 10.90 -7.56
N THR A 129 3.84 11.83 -8.21
CA THR A 129 3.50 13.26 -8.18
C THR A 129 2.08 13.50 -8.68
N ARG A 130 1.67 12.87 -9.80
CA ARG A 130 0.28 12.95 -10.27
C ARG A 130 -0.72 12.40 -9.26
N PHE A 131 -0.46 11.24 -8.66
CA PHE A 131 -1.35 10.67 -7.65
C PHE A 131 -1.51 11.60 -6.45
N LEU A 132 -0.42 12.18 -5.95
CA LEU A 132 -0.43 13.11 -4.81
C LEU A 132 -1.18 14.39 -5.14
N ASP A 133 -1.03 14.92 -6.35
CA ASP A 133 -1.78 16.10 -6.81
C ASP A 133 -3.28 15.82 -6.92
N ASP A 134 -3.66 14.67 -7.49
CA ASP A 134 -5.06 14.26 -7.61
C ASP A 134 -5.67 13.98 -6.23
N TYR A 135 -4.89 13.39 -5.32
CA TYR A 135 -5.30 13.14 -3.94
C TYR A 135 -5.53 14.46 -3.19
N LYS A 136 -4.63 15.42 -3.33
CA LYS A 136 -4.75 16.76 -2.73
C LYS A 136 -6.01 17.48 -3.22
N LYS A 137 -6.36 17.35 -4.51
CA LYS A 137 -7.59 17.93 -5.08
C LYS A 137 -8.85 17.23 -4.59
N ALA A 138 -8.84 15.90 -4.54
CA ALA A 138 -9.99 15.10 -4.15
C ALA A 138 -10.24 15.08 -2.63
N GLY A 139 -9.18 15.28 -1.82
CA GLY A 139 -9.22 15.13 -0.36
C GLY A 139 -9.52 13.70 0.10
N ALA A 140 -9.35 12.71 -0.79
CA ALA A 140 -9.59 11.30 -0.56
C ALA A 140 -8.91 10.45 -1.63
N TYR A 141 -8.72 9.16 -1.35
CA TYR A 141 -8.37 8.13 -2.31
C TYR A 141 -9.15 6.85 -2.04
N LEU A 142 -9.22 5.98 -3.04
CA LEU A 142 -9.79 4.64 -2.92
C LEU A 142 -8.69 3.63 -2.62
N LEU A 143 -8.81 2.89 -1.52
CA LEU A 143 -8.02 1.68 -1.30
C LEU A 143 -8.80 0.50 -1.87
N MET A 144 -8.25 -0.21 -2.85
CA MET A 144 -9.01 -1.25 -3.58
C MET A 144 -8.18 -2.48 -3.94
N PRO A 145 -8.80 -3.66 -4.13
CA PRO A 145 -8.13 -4.82 -4.67
C PRO A 145 -8.11 -4.75 -6.21
N VAL A 146 -7.03 -5.26 -6.78
CA VAL A 146 -6.88 -5.48 -8.23
C VAL A 146 -6.40 -6.90 -8.46
N VAL A 147 -6.96 -7.60 -9.44
CA VAL A 147 -6.55 -8.96 -9.79
C VAL A 147 -5.60 -8.93 -10.98
N MET A 148 -4.44 -9.57 -10.83
CA MET A 148 -3.43 -9.71 -11.86
C MET A 148 -3.54 -11.07 -12.53
N VAL A 149 -3.97 -11.06 -13.79
CA VAL A 149 -4.04 -12.26 -14.63
C VAL A 149 -2.95 -12.20 -15.70
N PRO A 150 -2.10 -13.23 -15.84
CA PRO A 150 -1.04 -13.26 -16.85
C PRO A 150 -1.58 -12.96 -18.25
N GLY A 151 -0.90 -12.05 -18.97
CA GLY A 151 -1.28 -11.65 -20.33
C GLY A 151 -2.52 -10.77 -20.43
N GLN A 152 -3.12 -10.35 -19.31
CA GLN A 152 -4.30 -9.49 -19.31
C GLN A 152 -4.04 -8.17 -18.57
N PRO A 153 -4.79 -7.11 -18.91
CA PRO A 153 -4.82 -5.91 -18.11
C PRO A 153 -5.25 -6.21 -16.66
N PRO A 154 -4.83 -5.38 -15.69
CA PRO A 154 -5.28 -5.49 -14.31
C PRO A 154 -6.80 -5.43 -14.24
N GLN A 155 -7.39 -6.38 -13.51
CA GLN A 155 -8.84 -6.49 -13.39
C GLN A 155 -9.29 -5.86 -12.07
N PHE A 156 -10.03 -4.75 -12.17
CA PHE A 156 -10.68 -4.16 -11.01
C PHE A 156 -11.86 -5.05 -10.56
N ILE A 157 -12.14 -5.03 -9.26
CA ILE A 157 -13.32 -5.70 -8.70
C ILE A 157 -14.34 -4.61 -8.38
N ASP A 158 -15.45 -4.62 -9.12
CA ASP A 158 -16.47 -3.58 -9.00
C ASP A 158 -17.10 -3.57 -7.60
N GLY A 159 -17.31 -2.36 -7.07
CA GLY A 159 -17.98 -2.16 -5.79
C GLY A 159 -17.20 -2.61 -4.54
N ILE A 160 -15.96 -3.07 -4.68
CA ILE A 160 -15.11 -3.48 -3.55
C ILE A 160 -13.94 -2.51 -3.39
N TYR A 161 -14.08 -1.58 -2.46
CA TYR A 161 -13.04 -0.61 -2.08
C TYR A 161 -13.39 0.01 -0.71
N LEU A 162 -12.41 0.71 -0.12
CA LEU A 162 -12.62 1.62 1.01
C LEU A 162 -12.22 3.03 0.60
N LEU A 163 -13.05 4.02 0.88
CA LEU A 163 -12.67 5.43 0.78
C LEU A 163 -11.81 5.79 1.99
N LYS A 164 -10.65 6.41 1.74
CA LYS A 164 -9.71 6.88 2.76
C LYS A 164 -9.38 8.35 2.56
N ARG A 165 -9.13 9.07 3.65
CA ARG A 165 -8.79 10.50 3.67
C ARG A 165 -7.46 10.79 4.34
N SER A 166 -6.84 9.82 5.00
CA SER A 166 -5.50 9.94 5.56
C SER A 166 -4.49 9.19 4.70
N LEU A 167 -3.45 9.91 4.31
CA LEU A 167 -2.25 9.38 3.66
C LEU A 167 -1.07 10.12 4.27
N GLN A 168 -0.13 9.39 4.87
CA GLN A 168 1.11 9.98 5.36
C GLN A 168 2.15 9.97 4.24
N VAL A 169 2.80 11.10 3.98
CA VAL A 169 3.87 11.21 2.99
C VAL A 169 5.03 11.94 3.64
N LYS A 170 6.17 11.28 3.78
CA LYS A 170 7.36 11.81 4.44
C LYS A 170 8.60 11.55 3.61
N ASP A 171 9.53 12.49 3.60
CA ASP A 171 10.90 12.17 3.23
C ASP A 171 11.53 11.35 4.37
N ALA A 172 12.49 10.47 4.04
CA ALA A 172 13.10 9.58 5.03
C ALA A 172 13.73 10.34 6.21
N SER A 173 14.23 11.56 5.99
CA SER A 173 14.78 12.45 7.02
C SER A 173 13.73 12.96 8.01
N ASP A 174 12.46 13.00 7.60
CA ASP A 174 11.35 13.57 8.38
C ASP A 174 10.60 12.49 9.17
N VAL A 175 11.02 11.22 9.04
CA VAL A 175 10.45 10.10 9.80
C VAL A 175 11.00 10.14 11.23
N GLY A 176 10.11 10.42 12.18
CA GLY A 176 10.39 10.43 13.61
C GLY A 176 10.48 9.01 14.20
N PRO A 177 10.99 8.86 15.43
CA PRO A 177 11.25 7.55 16.04
C PRO A 177 9.98 6.71 16.31
N ASN A 178 8.82 7.35 16.48
CA ASN A 178 7.55 6.69 16.79
C ASN A 178 6.63 6.55 15.58
N ASP A 179 7.11 6.93 14.39
CA ASP A 179 6.33 6.87 13.17
C ASP A 179 6.21 5.45 12.63
N LEU A 180 5.04 5.09 12.11
CA LEU A 180 4.78 3.80 11.48
C LEU A 180 5.61 3.60 10.21
N GLU A 181 6.11 4.68 9.62
CA GLU A 181 7.04 4.66 8.49
C GLU A 181 8.37 3.94 8.81
N ASN A 182 8.73 3.80 10.10
CA ASN A 182 9.88 2.99 10.51
C ASN A 182 9.75 1.51 10.14
N MET A 183 8.52 0.99 9.94
CA MET A 183 8.29 -0.36 9.42
C MET A 183 8.86 -0.57 8.01
N PHE A 184 9.08 0.52 7.26
CA PHE A 184 9.82 0.50 5.99
C PHE A 184 11.32 0.71 6.18
N LEU A 185 11.72 1.71 6.97
CA LEU A 185 13.12 2.16 7.09
C LEU A 185 14.00 1.22 7.93
N GLN A 186 13.54 0.76 9.11
CA GLN A 186 14.35 -0.02 10.04
C GLN A 186 14.87 -1.33 9.43
N PRO A 187 14.05 -2.17 8.76
CA PRO A 187 14.54 -3.41 8.15
C PRO A 187 15.57 -3.18 7.03
N ARG A 188 15.63 -1.96 6.49
CA ARG A 188 16.55 -1.55 5.41
C ARG A 188 17.79 -0.81 5.92
N GLY A 189 17.96 -0.70 7.26
CA GLY A 189 19.12 -0.06 7.88
C GLY A 189 19.07 1.47 7.92
N PHE A 190 17.92 2.08 7.59
CA PHE A 190 17.75 3.54 7.56
C PHE A 190 17.08 4.12 8.82
N GLY A 191 16.59 3.26 9.73
CA GLY A 191 15.87 3.70 10.92
C GLY A 191 16.79 4.30 11.99
N HIS A 192 16.23 5.14 12.86
CA HIS A 192 16.92 5.65 14.04
C HIS A 192 17.40 4.47 14.90
N LYS A 193 18.70 4.43 15.21
CA LYS A 193 19.21 3.47 16.19
C LYS A 193 18.67 3.89 17.56
N HIS A 194 17.95 2.99 18.22
CA HIS A 194 17.69 3.15 19.64
C HIS A 194 19.04 3.10 20.36
N THR A 195 19.54 4.28 20.76
CA THR A 195 20.63 4.42 21.74
C THR A 195 20.10 4.19 23.14
#